data_AF-A0A7X9LAL9-F1
#
_entry.id   AF-A0A7X9LAL9-F1
#
_cell.length_a   1.000
_cell.length_b   1.000
_cell.length_c   1.000
_cell.angle_alpha   90.00
_cell.angle_beta   90.00
_cell.angle_gamma   90.00
#
_symmetry.space_group_name_H-M   'P 1'
#
loop_
_entity.id
_entity.type
_entity.pdbx_description
1 polymer ?
#
loop_
_entity_poly.entity_id
_entity_poly.type
_entity_poly.pdbx_seq_one_letter_code
_entity_poly.pdbx_strand_id
1 'polypeptide(L)'
;MTQTDTPDQLWAAIDDQRTRTADLLATLTAAQWAEPSLCEGWTVRDVAAHLTLQQETIGSILVFTLRHPGLVSVDLNHTIRQSARTLAA
;
A
#
# COMPACT_ATOMS: atom_id res chain seq x y z
N MET A 1 -9.88 11.58 26.94
CA MET A 1 -10.15 10.13 26.81
C MET A 1 -8.94 9.50 26.15
N THR A 2 -8.03 8.96 26.96
CA THR A 2 -6.89 8.17 26.44
C THR A 2 -6.99 6.82 27.14
N GLN A 3 -7.53 5.84 26.43
CA GLN A 3 -7.45 4.44 26.84
C GLN A 3 -5.97 4.03 26.73
N THR A 4 -5.37 3.55 27.81
CA THR A 4 -4.02 2.99 27.76
C THR A 4 -4.15 1.49 27.50
N ASP A 5 -4.18 1.12 26.22
CA ASP A 5 -4.17 -0.29 25.82
C ASP A 5 -2.79 -0.90 26.08
N THR A 6 -2.75 -2.18 26.44
CA THR A 6 -1.49 -2.93 26.54
C THR A 6 -0.87 -3.10 25.14
N PRO A 7 0.46 -3.31 25.04
CA PRO A 7 1.10 -3.56 23.74
C PRO A 7 0.44 -4.70 22.95
N ASP A 8 0.05 -5.79 23.61
CA ASP A 8 -0.59 -6.94 22.96
C ASP A 8 -1.99 -6.59 22.41
N GLN A 9 -2.78 -5.80 23.16
CA GLN A 9 -4.08 -5.32 22.69
C GLN A 9 -3.93 -4.36 21.49
N LEU A 10 -2.91 -3.50 21.52
CA LEU A 10 -2.61 -2.61 20.40
C LEU A 10 -2.23 -3.40 19.14
N TRP A 11 -1.34 -4.39 19.26
CA TRP A 11 -0.95 -5.23 18.14
C TRP A 11 -2.09 -6.08 17.60
N ALA A 12 -2.93 -6.65 18.47
CA ALA A 12 -4.14 -7.37 18.04
C ALA A 12 -5.10 -6.47 17.25
N ALA A 13 -5.28 -5.21 17.67
CA ALA A 13 -6.09 -4.25 16.94
C ALA A 13 -5.47 -3.90 15.57
N ILE A 14 -4.15 -3.73 15.51
CA ILE A 14 -3.43 -3.48 14.25
C ILE A 14 -3.62 -4.64 13.26
N ASP A 15 -3.49 -5.88 13.73
CA ASP A 15 -3.64 -7.07 12.89
C ASP A 15 -5.08 -7.24 12.37
N ASP A 16 -6.09 -6.98 13.22
CA ASP A 16 -7.49 -6.98 12.80
C ASP A 16 -7.75 -5.92 11.71
N GLN A 17 -7.25 -4.71 11.87
CA GLN A 17 -7.45 -3.64 10.87
C GLN A 17 -6.73 -3.94 9.55
N ARG A 18 -5.52 -4.51 9.60
CA ARG A 18 -4.79 -4.92 8.39
C ARG A 18 -5.53 -6.04 7.66
N THR A 19 -6.04 -7.03 8.39
CA THR A 19 -6.77 -8.15 7.81
C THR A 19 -8.04 -7.68 7.12
N ARG A 20 -8.87 -6.88 7.81
CA ARG A 20 -10.11 -6.31 7.22
C ARG A 20 -9.83 -5.45 5.99
N THR A 21 -8.74 -4.70 6.01
CA THR A 21 -8.32 -3.89 4.85
C THR A 21 -7.93 -4.78 3.68
N ALA A 22 -7.14 -5.83 3.92
CA ALA A 22 -6.75 -6.79 2.89
C ALA A 22 -7.96 -7.51 2.29
N ASP A 23 -8.89 -7.97 3.13
CA ASP A 23 -10.12 -8.63 2.71
C ASP A 23 -10.97 -7.70 1.83
N LEU A 24 -11.13 -6.43 2.21
CA LEU A 24 -11.82 -5.44 1.39
C LEU A 24 -11.15 -5.28 0.03
N LEU A 25 -9.84 -5.05 0.01
CA LEU A 25 -9.08 -4.84 -1.24
C LEU A 25 -9.15 -6.06 -2.17
N ALA A 26 -9.20 -7.27 -1.61
CA ALA A 26 -9.36 -8.50 -2.38
C ALA A 26 -10.71 -8.61 -3.12
N THR A 27 -11.74 -7.88 -2.68
CA THR A 27 -13.06 -7.87 -3.35
C THR A 27 -13.12 -6.92 -4.54
N LEU A 28 -12.13 -6.04 -4.72
CA LEU A 28 -12.16 -5.01 -5.76
C LEU A 28 -11.83 -5.57 -7.14
N THR A 29 -12.65 -5.20 -8.11
CA THR A 29 -12.39 -5.47 -9.53
C THR A 29 -11.28 -4.58 -10.09
N ALA A 30 -10.68 -4.99 -11.22
CA ALA A 30 -9.63 -4.21 -11.87
C ALA A 30 -10.05 -2.76 -12.22
N ALA A 31 -11.32 -2.54 -12.57
CA ALA A 31 -11.86 -1.21 -12.83
C ALA A 31 -11.92 -0.36 -11.55
N GLN A 32 -12.39 -0.95 -10.44
CA GLN A 32 -12.44 -0.25 -9.15
C GLN A 32 -11.05 0.09 -8.61
N TRP A 33 -10.06 -0.76 -8.88
CA TRP A 33 -8.66 -0.46 -8.57
C TRP A 33 -8.11 0.78 -9.28
N ALA A 34 -8.65 1.12 -10.46
CA ALA A 34 -8.24 2.26 -11.27
C ALA A 34 -9.04 3.54 -10.98
N GLU A 35 -10.08 3.46 -10.16
CA GLU A 35 -10.93 4.61 -9.84
C GLU A 35 -10.16 5.68 -9.03
N PRO A 36 -10.39 6.98 -9.28
CA PRO A 36 -9.87 8.05 -8.44
C PRO A 36 -10.30 7.90 -6.98
N SER A 37 -9.36 8.10 -6.07
CA SER A 37 -9.60 8.14 -4.64
C SER A 37 -9.93 9.58 -4.17
N LEU A 38 -10.22 9.72 -2.87
CA LEU A 38 -10.36 11.03 -2.23
C LEU A 38 -9.00 11.74 -2.05
N CYS A 39 -7.89 11.02 -2.15
CA CYS A 39 -6.57 11.62 -2.21
C CYS A 39 -6.35 12.18 -3.62
N GLU A 40 -6.15 13.50 -3.72
CA GLU A 40 -6.05 14.17 -5.01
C GLU A 40 -4.93 13.56 -5.87
N GLY A 41 -5.29 13.17 -7.10
CA GLY A 41 -4.36 12.58 -8.06
C GLY A 41 -3.95 11.14 -7.78
N TRP A 42 -4.62 10.45 -6.84
CA TRP A 42 -4.36 9.04 -6.51
C TRP A 42 -5.55 8.18 -6.88
N THR A 43 -5.29 7.01 -7.45
CA THR A 43 -6.27 5.93 -7.60
C THR A 43 -6.41 5.12 -6.31
N VAL A 44 -7.41 4.25 -6.24
CA VAL A 44 -7.53 3.27 -5.14
C VAL A 44 -6.28 2.39 -5.03
N ARG A 45 -5.64 2.04 -6.15
CA ARG A 45 -4.37 1.30 -6.17
C ARG A 45 -3.23 2.05 -5.49
N ASP A 46 -3.15 3.36 -5.72
CA ASP A 46 -2.10 4.20 -5.12
C ASP A 46 -2.26 4.31 -3.61
N VAL A 47 -3.50 4.44 -3.14
CA VAL A 47 -3.81 4.44 -1.70
C VAL A 47 -3.43 3.11 -1.06
N ALA A 48 -3.79 1.98 -1.67
CA ALA A 48 -3.43 0.66 -1.14
C ALA A 48 -1.91 0.47 -1.06
N ALA A 49 -1.17 0.89 -2.09
CA ALA A 49 0.29 0.86 -2.08
C ALA A 49 0.86 1.73 -0.96
N HIS A 50 0.31 2.92 -0.72
CA HIS A 50 0.74 3.78 0.38
C HIS A 50 0.54 3.13 1.75
N LEU A 51 -0.59 2.44 1.97
CA LEU A 51 -0.87 1.75 3.23
C LEU A 51 0.12 0.60 3.49
N THR A 52 0.56 -0.11 2.45
CA THR A 52 1.53 -1.21 2.59
C THR A 52 2.96 -0.70 2.77
N LEU A 53 3.34 0.36 2.08
CA LEU A 53 4.71 0.90 2.14
C LEU A 53 5.13 1.38 3.53
N GLN A 54 4.19 1.83 4.37
CA GLN A 54 4.48 2.23 5.75
C GLN A 54 4.95 1.07 6.64
N GLN A 55 4.71 -0.17 6.22
CA GLN A 55 5.10 -1.39 6.96
C GLN A 55 6.43 -1.96 6.49
N GLU A 56 6.98 -1.43 5.40
CA GLU A 56 8.19 -1.93 4.80
C GLU A 56 9.42 -1.46 5.56
N THR A 57 10.38 -2.37 5.74
CA THR A 57 11.71 -2.06 6.26
C THR A 57 12.67 -1.88 5.12
N ILE A 58 13.83 -1.24 5.39
CA ILE A 58 14.90 -1.12 4.39
C ILE A 58 15.29 -2.49 3.80
N GLY A 59 15.25 -3.55 4.63
CA GLY A 59 15.55 -4.92 4.19
C GLY A 59 14.51 -5.51 3.24
N SER A 60 13.22 -5.29 3.49
CA SER A 60 12.15 -5.81 2.61
C SER A 60 12.08 -5.04 1.29
N ILE A 61 12.32 -3.73 1.31
CA ILE A 61 12.48 -2.91 0.10
C ILE A 61 13.66 -3.39 -0.75
N LEU A 62 14.79 -3.73 -0.12
CA LEU A 62 15.97 -4.26 -0.82
C LEU A 62 15.68 -5.62 -1.49
N VAL A 63 14.98 -6.53 -0.81
CA VAL A 63 14.58 -7.82 -1.39
C VAL A 63 13.58 -7.63 -2.54
N PHE A 64 12.63 -6.71 -2.39
CA PHE A 64 11.65 -6.41 -3.43
C PHE A 64 12.30 -5.82 -4.69
N THR A 65 13.26 -4.90 -4.52
CA THR A 65 14.04 -4.31 -5.62
C THR A 65 14.98 -5.31 -6.29
N LEU A 66 15.62 -6.21 -5.53
CA LEU A 66 16.43 -7.28 -6.10
C LEU A 66 15.61 -8.25 -6.96
N ARG A 67 14.35 -8.50 -6.59
CA ARG A 67 13.43 -9.35 -7.36
C ARG A 67 12.79 -8.61 -8.55
N HIS A 68 12.77 -7.27 -8.53
CA HIS A 68 12.18 -6.43 -9.57
C HIS A 68 13.09 -5.23 -9.93
N PRO A 69 14.22 -5.47 -10.62
CA PRO A 69 15.27 -4.46 -10.85
C PRO A 69 14.83 -3.24 -11.68
N GLY A 70 13.67 -3.28 -12.36
CA GLY A 70 13.13 -2.15 -13.12
C GLY A 70 12.50 -1.02 -12.29
N LEU A 71 12.39 -1.19 -10.96
CA LEU A 71 11.75 -0.22 -10.04
C LEU A 71 12.72 0.80 -9.43
N VAL A 72 14.02 0.74 -9.75
CA VAL A 72 15.09 1.51 -9.09
C VAL A 72 15.23 2.95 -9.62
N SER A 73 14.62 3.30 -10.76
CA SER A 73 14.78 4.61 -11.41
C SER A 73 13.79 5.70 -10.98
N VAL A 74 13.12 5.59 -9.83
CA VAL A 74 11.88 6.36 -9.59
C VAL A 74 11.92 7.18 -8.30
N ASP A 75 11.97 8.50 -8.48
CA ASP A 75 11.60 9.50 -7.47
C ASP A 75 10.23 9.13 -6.87
N LEU A 76 10.16 8.87 -5.56
CA LEU A 76 9.02 8.23 -4.89
C LEU A 76 7.70 8.97 -5.14
N ASN A 77 7.77 10.30 -5.35
CA ASN A 77 6.61 11.16 -5.65
C ASN A 77 6.14 11.05 -7.11
N HIS A 78 7.05 10.74 -8.05
CA HIS A 78 6.75 10.51 -9.46
C HIS A 78 6.32 9.05 -9.75
N THR A 79 6.74 8.09 -8.91
CA THR A 79 6.45 6.64 -9.03
C THR A 79 4.98 6.29 -8.94
N ILE A 80 4.23 7.01 -8.09
CA ILE A 80 2.80 6.79 -7.89
C ILE A 80 2.05 7.03 -9.21
N ARG A 81 2.44 8.04 -9.99
CA ARG A 81 1.77 8.37 -11.26
C ARG A 81 2.16 7.47 -12.44
N GLN A 82 3.37 6.88 -12.46
CA GLN A 82 3.87 6.14 -13.63
C GLN A 82 3.68 4.62 -13.54
N SER A 83 3.75 4.02 -12.34
CA SER A 83 3.62 2.56 -12.16
C SER A 83 2.26 2.02 -12.62
N ALA A 84 1.21 2.84 -12.54
CA ALA A 84 -0.13 2.50 -13.05
C ALA A 84 -0.21 2.30 -14.57
N ARG A 85 0.72 2.87 -15.35
CA ARG A 85 0.71 2.79 -16.83
C ARG A 85 1.54 1.66 -17.39
N THR A 86 2.57 1.19 -16.68
CA THR A 86 3.52 0.18 -17.19
C THR A 86 3.12 -1.25 -16.85
N LEU A 87 2.34 -1.47 -15.78
CA LEU A 87 1.84 -2.79 -15.37
C LEU A 87 0.48 -3.15 -15.99
N ALA A 88 -0.04 -2.30 -16.89
CA ALA A 88 -1.29 -2.48 -17.61
C ALA A 88 -1.11 -2.76 -19.13
N ALA A 89 0.12 -3.03 -19.56
CA ALA A 89 0.47 -3.51 -20.90
C ALA A 89 1.14 -4.89 -20.78
#